data_AF-A0A9P5ZRQ9-F1
#
_entry.id   AF-A0A9P5ZRQ9-F1
#
_cell.length_a   1.000
_cell.length_b   1.000
_cell.length_c   1.000
_cell.angle_alpha   90.00
_cell.angle_beta   90.00
_cell.angle_gamma   90.00
#
_symmetry.space_group_name_H-M   'P 1'
#
loop_
_entity.id
_entity.type
_entity.pdbx_description
1 polymer ?
#
loop_
_entity_poly.entity_id
_entity_poly.type
_entity_poly.pdbx_seq_one_letter_code
_entity_poly.pdbx_strand_id
1 'polypeptide(L)'
;MAEFEDVSLTDFISRYTQIMEYEDDPNIDRDLITFGLTGIDPETETRYRLNMVNNYRLRDDSGIPNMTRDYDSFIGFTDHIPITRDLYLYALPPHHISTIAQSMHLKIPFHTSTGVQDLDPSQVPNVLLGKYNDRHQLRIFFPSLWSATRISVKLTGEEAEMLYNEILQPTVATVAPALAKDWPTSLEAERFRSKTSRSAYQHTAYILNANLIGAFKHEFNHRLQAHESFNHAVFCTHIQGIKASTMHEMSALSADIALTKMLEDFDTHRGLWWVDVGIEIQDGERAILWRKDAAPNLLSYVFARVQVSSSTIPRWRKAFEVCFPPKGHTTPKSSQTWTHMRYYMDWKTLVGSLQPNDADTVREALWHEFKNLTWIPCATSERPWRTDKQPLWTQLP
;
A
#
# COMPACT_ATOMS: atom_id res chain seq x y z
N MET A 1 -27.55 8.03 27.52
CA MET A 1 -26.62 8.53 26.48
C MET A 1 -26.38 10.00 26.78
N ALA A 2 -25.14 10.48 26.81
CA ALA A 2 -24.93 11.93 26.85
C ALA A 2 -25.53 12.52 25.58
N GLU A 3 -26.42 13.51 25.70
CA GLU A 3 -26.99 14.20 24.54
C GLU A 3 -25.87 14.98 23.85
N PHE A 4 -25.77 14.80 22.53
CA PHE A 4 -24.86 15.57 21.70
C PHE A 4 -25.65 16.69 21.04
N GLU A 5 -25.06 17.87 20.97
CA GLU A 5 -25.58 18.96 20.15
C GLU A 5 -24.79 19.05 18.84
N ASP A 6 -25.51 18.98 17.72
CA ASP A 6 -24.92 19.05 16.38
C ASP A 6 -24.66 20.50 15.99
N VAL A 7 -23.39 20.87 15.81
CA VAL A 7 -22.98 22.24 15.42
C VAL A 7 -22.25 22.26 14.09
N SER A 8 -22.30 23.38 13.36
CA SER A 8 -21.50 23.54 12.16
C SER A 8 -20.01 23.73 12.50
N LEU A 9 -19.12 23.54 11.52
CA LEU A 9 -17.69 23.86 11.71
C LEU A 9 -17.48 25.35 12.04
N THR A 10 -18.30 26.22 11.44
CA THR A 10 -18.24 27.66 11.71
C THR A 10 -18.61 27.96 13.15
N ASP A 11 -19.72 27.39 13.65
CA ASP A 11 -20.16 27.60 15.03
C ASP A 11 -19.17 27.02 16.04
N PHE A 12 -18.58 25.86 15.71
CA PHE A 12 -17.53 25.25 16.53
C PHE A 12 -16.27 26.13 16.60
N ILE A 13 -15.81 26.66 15.45
CA ILE A 13 -14.67 27.58 15.41
C ILE A 13 -15.00 28.89 16.13
N SER A 14 -16.20 29.44 15.92
CA SER A 14 -16.64 30.65 16.61
C SER A 14 -16.65 30.47 18.12
N ARG A 15 -17.13 29.33 18.63
CA ARG A 15 -17.07 29.02 20.07
C ARG A 15 -15.63 28.80 20.54
N TYR A 16 -14.79 28.10 19.77
CA TYR A 16 -13.37 27.96 20.08
C TYR A 16 -12.68 29.33 20.22
N THR A 17 -12.95 30.26 19.29
CA THR A 17 -12.43 31.63 19.31
C THR A 17 -12.97 32.43 20.49
N GLN A 18 -14.25 32.29 20.84
CA GLN A 18 -14.80 32.91 22.05
C GLN A 18 -14.10 32.42 23.31
N ILE A 19 -13.83 31.11 23.43
CA ILE A 19 -13.07 30.55 24.55
C ILE A 19 -11.65 31.16 24.58
N MET A 20 -11.03 31.41 23.41
CA MET A 20 -9.72 32.06 23.33
C MET A 20 -9.72 33.53 23.77
N GLU A 21 -10.86 34.22 23.70
CA GLU A 21 -10.97 35.65 23.98
C GLU A 21 -11.24 35.95 25.47
N TYR A 22 -11.38 34.93 26.33
CA TYR A 22 -11.47 35.11 27.79
C TYR A 22 -10.09 35.40 28.40
N GLU A 23 -9.56 36.61 28.17
CA GLU A 23 -8.20 37.02 28.56
C GLU A 23 -7.90 36.90 30.08
N ASP A 24 -8.91 36.76 30.94
CA ASP A 24 -8.78 36.70 32.41
C ASP A 24 -8.97 35.30 33.03
N ASP A 25 -9.18 34.23 32.24
CA ASP A 25 -9.35 32.87 32.80
C ASP A 25 -8.00 32.13 32.97
N PRO A 26 -7.57 31.81 34.21
CA PRO A 26 -6.34 31.05 34.45
C PRO A 26 -6.36 29.62 33.89
N ASN A 27 -7.52 29.11 33.47
CA ASN A 27 -7.69 27.78 32.87
C ASN A 27 -7.87 27.79 31.34
N ILE A 28 -7.78 28.95 30.69
CA ILE A 28 -8.06 29.11 29.25
C ILE A 28 -7.33 28.08 28.37
N ASP A 29 -6.06 27.78 28.64
CA ASP A 29 -5.31 26.78 27.88
C ASP A 29 -5.90 25.37 28.02
N ARG A 30 -6.32 25.00 29.24
CA ARG A 30 -6.94 23.71 29.51
C ARG A 30 -8.32 23.62 28.85
N ASP A 31 -9.07 24.71 28.88
CA ASP A 31 -10.44 24.80 28.38
C ASP A 31 -10.47 24.80 26.86
N LEU A 32 -9.51 25.48 26.21
CA LEU A 32 -9.26 25.39 24.77
C LEU A 32 -8.86 23.99 24.33
N ILE A 33 -7.93 23.34 25.05
CA ILE A 33 -7.51 21.97 24.75
C ILE A 33 -8.68 21.01 24.93
N THR A 34 -9.47 21.18 26.00
CA THR A 34 -10.62 20.33 26.29
C THR A 34 -11.69 20.48 25.21
N PHE A 35 -12.08 21.71 24.89
CA PHE A 35 -13.06 22.00 23.84
C PHE A 35 -12.58 21.54 22.47
N GLY A 36 -11.36 21.90 22.06
CA GLY A 36 -10.79 21.57 20.76
C GLY A 36 -10.62 20.07 20.52
N LEU A 37 -10.27 19.30 21.56
CA LEU A 37 -10.06 17.86 21.42
C LEU A 37 -11.31 17.02 21.65
N THR A 38 -12.24 17.47 22.48
CA THR A 38 -13.37 16.63 22.93
C THR A 38 -14.75 17.13 22.48
N GLY A 39 -14.82 18.39 22.05
CA GLY A 39 -16.06 19.10 21.76
C GLY A 39 -16.88 19.43 23.01
N ILE A 40 -16.36 19.19 24.21
CA ILE A 40 -17.05 19.51 25.46
C ILE A 40 -16.80 20.97 25.79
N ASP A 41 -17.88 21.75 25.85
CA ASP A 41 -17.88 23.12 26.32
C ASP A 41 -17.55 23.16 27.82
N PRO A 42 -16.45 23.80 28.24
CA PRO A 42 -16.07 23.83 29.65
C PRO A 42 -17.04 24.67 30.49
N GLU A 43 -17.80 25.58 29.89
CA GLU A 43 -18.76 26.44 30.59
C GLU A 43 -20.13 25.77 30.71
N THR A 44 -20.61 25.15 29.64
CA THR A 44 -21.98 24.59 29.60
C THR A 44 -22.03 23.08 29.83
N GLU A 45 -20.86 22.42 29.86
CA GLU A 45 -20.70 20.95 29.84
C GLU A 45 -21.36 20.27 28.63
N THR A 46 -21.83 21.06 27.65
CA THR A 46 -22.47 20.56 26.44
C THR A 46 -21.43 19.90 25.56
N ARG A 47 -21.74 18.70 25.06
CA ARG A 47 -20.86 17.99 24.14
C ARG A 47 -21.31 18.23 22.71
N TYR A 48 -20.58 19.08 22.02
CA TYR A 48 -20.81 19.34 20.61
C TYR A 48 -20.26 18.21 19.74
N ARG A 49 -21.02 17.89 18.70
CA ARG A 49 -20.61 17.03 17.60
C ARG A 49 -20.61 17.88 16.33
N LEU A 50 -19.47 17.90 15.64
CA LEU A 50 -19.38 18.57 14.34
C LEU A 50 -20.30 17.88 13.34
N ASN A 51 -21.39 18.56 12.98
CA ASN A 51 -22.29 18.12 11.93
C ASN A 51 -21.83 18.68 10.58
N MET A 52 -20.94 17.91 9.96
CA MET A 52 -20.36 18.19 8.64
C MET A 52 -21.40 18.14 7.49
N VAL A 53 -22.65 17.70 7.75
CA VAL A 53 -23.71 17.59 6.73
C VAL A 53 -24.34 18.95 6.43
N ASN A 54 -24.49 19.81 7.45
CA ASN A 54 -25.17 21.11 7.28
C ASN A 54 -24.33 22.14 6.49
N ASN A 55 -23.02 21.94 6.40
CA ASN A 55 -22.12 22.72 5.54
C ASN A 55 -21.94 22.09 4.15
N TYR A 56 -22.64 20.99 3.86
CA TYR A 56 -22.56 20.26 2.59
C TYR A 56 -23.56 20.81 1.57
N ARG A 57 -23.41 22.09 1.21
CA ARG A 57 -23.85 22.51 -0.12
C ARG A 57 -22.61 22.58 -0.99
N LEU A 58 -22.39 21.53 -1.79
CA LEU A 58 -21.87 21.75 -3.14
C LEU A 58 -22.66 22.94 -3.67
N ARG A 59 -21.99 24.02 -4.11
CA ARG A 59 -22.70 25.23 -4.50
C ARG A 59 -23.89 24.85 -5.38
N ASP A 60 -25.09 25.29 -5.00
CA ASP A 60 -26.37 25.03 -5.71
C ASP A 60 -26.37 25.58 -7.15
N ASP A 61 -25.27 26.16 -7.62
CA ASP A 61 -25.13 26.72 -8.96
C ASP A 61 -24.06 25.96 -9.76
N SER A 62 -24.52 24.92 -10.48
CA SER A 62 -24.10 24.57 -11.85
C SER A 62 -22.83 23.74 -12.17
N GLY A 63 -22.06 23.20 -11.23
CA GLY A 63 -20.85 22.42 -11.54
C GLY A 63 -20.87 20.96 -11.07
N ILE A 64 -20.69 19.99 -11.98
CA ILE A 64 -20.14 18.68 -11.59
C ILE A 64 -18.74 18.94 -11.03
N PRO A 65 -18.37 18.44 -9.83
CA PRO A 65 -17.03 18.67 -9.28
C PRO A 65 -15.98 18.17 -10.27
N ASN A 66 -14.86 18.87 -10.37
CA ASN A 66 -13.76 18.43 -11.22
C ASN A 66 -13.15 17.18 -10.61
N MET A 67 -12.95 16.16 -11.44
CA MET A 67 -12.41 14.87 -11.01
C MET A 67 -11.18 14.54 -11.85
N THR A 68 -10.09 14.21 -11.18
CA THR A 68 -8.85 13.76 -11.81
C THR A 68 -8.40 12.43 -11.23
N ARG A 69 -7.63 11.69 -12.03
CA ARG A 69 -6.94 10.46 -11.64
C ARG A 69 -5.44 10.68 -11.69
N ASP A 70 -4.71 9.91 -10.91
CA ASP A 70 -3.25 9.85 -10.95
C ASP A 70 -2.79 8.40 -10.74
N TYR A 71 -1.73 8.00 -11.44
CA TYR A 71 -1.08 6.71 -11.21
C TYR A 71 0.07 6.89 -10.21
N ASP A 72 -0.22 6.64 -8.93
CA ASP A 72 0.67 6.98 -7.82
C ASP A 72 1.89 6.05 -7.70
N SER A 73 1.67 4.78 -8.00
CA SER A 73 2.70 3.75 -7.94
C SER A 73 2.44 2.65 -8.95
N PHE A 74 3.53 1.97 -9.34
CA PHE A 74 3.50 0.86 -10.28
C PHE A 74 4.40 -0.24 -9.78
N ILE A 75 3.90 -1.46 -9.84
CA ILE A 75 4.66 -2.64 -9.48
C ILE A 75 4.47 -3.74 -10.51
N GLY A 76 5.59 -4.33 -10.92
CA GLY A 76 5.66 -5.39 -11.89
C GLY A 76 6.47 -6.56 -11.39
N PHE A 77 6.07 -7.78 -11.77
CA PHE A 77 6.85 -9.00 -11.59
C PHE A 77 7.02 -9.72 -12.91
N THR A 78 8.27 -9.99 -13.27
CA THR A 78 8.67 -10.54 -14.57
C THR A 78 9.78 -11.58 -14.43
N ASP A 79 9.89 -12.49 -15.38
CA ASP A 79 10.99 -13.47 -15.50
C ASP A 79 12.22 -12.91 -16.24
N HIS A 80 12.19 -11.63 -16.59
CA HIS A 80 13.23 -10.90 -17.30
C HIS A 80 13.30 -9.46 -16.78
N ILE A 81 14.40 -8.75 -16.99
CA ILE A 81 14.47 -7.32 -16.65
C ILE A 81 13.65 -6.55 -17.71
N PRO A 82 12.60 -5.80 -17.33
CA PRO A 82 11.72 -5.15 -18.29
C PRO A 82 12.28 -3.79 -18.79
N ILE A 83 13.25 -3.20 -18.10
CA ILE A 83 13.76 -1.84 -18.35
C ILE A 83 14.47 -1.72 -19.72
N THR A 84 14.21 -0.66 -20.49
CA THR A 84 14.82 -0.42 -21.83
C THR A 84 15.81 0.75 -21.88
N ARG A 85 16.04 1.43 -20.75
CA ARG A 85 16.93 2.60 -20.60
C ARG A 85 18.15 2.32 -19.72
N ASP A 86 19.01 3.34 -19.54
CA ASP A 86 20.18 3.29 -18.66
C ASP A 86 19.82 2.76 -17.26
N LEU A 87 20.64 1.84 -16.74
CA LEU A 87 20.43 1.18 -15.46
C LEU A 87 21.62 1.45 -14.53
N TYR A 88 21.35 2.01 -13.36
CA TYR A 88 22.31 2.18 -12.27
C TYR A 88 22.33 0.90 -11.43
N LEU A 89 23.30 0.04 -11.70
CA LEU A 89 23.50 -1.24 -11.03
C LEU A 89 24.31 -1.06 -9.75
N TYR A 90 23.93 -1.77 -8.69
CA TYR A 90 24.71 -1.81 -7.47
C TYR A 90 25.62 -3.03 -7.44
N ALA A 91 26.90 -2.82 -7.19
CA ALA A 91 27.83 -3.91 -6.87
C ALA A 91 27.53 -4.49 -5.48
N LEU A 92 27.37 -3.61 -4.49
CA LEU A 92 26.89 -3.93 -3.16
C LEU A 92 25.70 -3.02 -2.83
N PRO A 93 24.46 -3.56 -2.74
CA PRO A 93 23.29 -2.74 -2.53
C PRO A 93 23.20 -2.18 -1.09
N PRO A 94 22.58 -1.00 -0.89
CA PRO A 94 22.56 -0.35 0.42
C PRO A 94 21.75 -1.12 1.46
N HIS A 95 22.28 -1.26 2.68
CA HIS A 95 21.67 -2.08 3.75
C HIS A 95 20.25 -1.66 4.16
N HIS A 96 19.87 -0.38 4.02
CA HIS A 96 18.59 0.17 4.48
C HIS A 96 17.45 0.08 3.45
N ILE A 97 17.77 -0.14 2.16
CA ILE A 97 16.78 -0.22 1.06
C ILE A 97 16.89 -1.51 0.24
N SER A 98 17.82 -2.41 0.59
CA SER A 98 18.17 -3.57 -0.22
C SER A 98 17.11 -4.67 -0.23
N THR A 99 16.34 -4.87 0.84
CA THR A 99 15.45 -6.03 0.96
C THR A 99 14.03 -5.62 1.36
N ILE A 100 13.05 -6.15 0.64
CA ILE A 100 11.63 -6.07 1.03
C ILE A 100 11.38 -7.16 2.07
N ALA A 101 11.10 -6.73 3.31
CA ALA A 101 10.73 -7.60 4.42
C ALA A 101 9.31 -7.35 4.93
N GLN A 102 8.67 -6.26 4.49
CA GLN A 102 7.28 -5.95 4.80
C GLN A 102 6.36 -6.49 3.72
N SER A 103 5.21 -7.02 4.13
CA SER A 103 4.20 -7.58 3.23
C SER A 103 3.80 -6.55 2.18
N MET A 104 3.78 -7.00 0.93
CA MET A 104 3.28 -6.19 -0.19
C MET A 104 1.79 -6.39 -0.43
N HIS A 105 1.17 -7.33 0.29
CA HIS A 105 -0.22 -7.74 0.11
C HIS A 105 -0.53 -8.24 -1.31
N LEU A 106 0.49 -8.74 -2.00
CA LEU A 106 0.41 -9.36 -3.32
C LEU A 106 0.69 -10.86 -3.21
N LYS A 107 0.13 -11.64 -4.12
CA LYS A 107 0.41 -13.08 -4.24
C LYS A 107 1.00 -13.33 -5.62
N ILE A 108 2.27 -13.71 -5.64
CA ILE A 108 3.02 -13.96 -6.86
C ILE A 108 3.30 -15.47 -6.96
N PRO A 109 3.04 -16.10 -8.11
CA PRO A 109 3.31 -17.52 -8.31
C PRO A 109 4.81 -17.74 -8.53
N PHE A 110 5.54 -18.03 -7.46
CA PHE A 110 6.97 -18.27 -7.51
C PHE A 110 7.29 -19.75 -7.70
N HIS A 111 8.24 -20.07 -8.58
CA HIS A 111 8.76 -21.43 -8.78
C HIS A 111 9.83 -21.74 -7.72
N THR A 112 9.46 -22.36 -6.60
CA THR A 112 10.40 -22.73 -5.54
C THR A 112 10.96 -24.15 -5.76
N SER A 113 11.93 -24.55 -4.93
CA SER A 113 12.48 -25.91 -4.93
C SER A 113 11.45 -27.01 -4.67
N THR A 114 10.29 -26.68 -4.09
CA THR A 114 9.19 -27.61 -3.80
C THR A 114 8.02 -27.46 -4.77
N GLY A 115 8.15 -26.65 -5.82
CA GLY A 115 7.10 -26.39 -6.82
C GLY A 115 6.60 -24.94 -6.82
N VAL A 116 5.53 -24.68 -7.58
CA VAL A 116 4.96 -23.33 -7.69
C VAL A 116 4.15 -23.00 -6.44
N GLN A 117 4.41 -21.83 -5.84
CA GLN A 117 3.71 -21.34 -4.66
C GLN A 117 3.34 -19.86 -4.76
N ASP A 118 2.11 -19.55 -4.34
CA ASP A 118 1.61 -18.18 -4.25
C ASP A 118 2.08 -17.52 -2.93
N LEU A 119 3.21 -16.82 -2.99
CA LEU A 119 3.82 -16.20 -1.83
C LEU A 119 3.69 -14.67 -1.88
N ASP A 120 3.68 -14.04 -0.70
CA ASP A 120 3.95 -12.60 -0.65
C ASP A 120 5.45 -12.39 -0.96
N PRO A 121 5.82 -11.44 -1.82
CA PRO A 121 7.22 -11.13 -2.12
C PRO A 121 8.07 -10.93 -0.85
N SER A 122 7.47 -10.39 0.22
CA SER A 122 8.15 -10.20 1.51
C SER A 122 8.57 -11.49 2.21
N GLN A 123 8.22 -12.66 1.68
CA GLN A 123 8.58 -13.98 2.20
C GLN A 123 9.74 -14.61 1.40
N VAL A 124 10.06 -14.07 0.21
CA VAL A 124 11.05 -14.64 -0.71
C VAL A 124 12.36 -13.88 -0.61
N PRO A 125 13.52 -14.57 -0.56
CA PRO A 125 14.81 -13.90 -0.54
C PRO A 125 14.97 -12.92 -1.71
N ASN A 126 15.37 -11.69 -1.41
CA ASN A 126 15.43 -10.65 -2.44
C ASN A 126 16.50 -9.59 -2.18
N VAL A 127 16.92 -8.94 -3.26
CA VAL A 127 17.88 -7.85 -3.22
C VAL A 127 17.55 -6.78 -4.26
N LEU A 128 17.87 -5.53 -3.94
CA LEU A 128 17.90 -4.43 -4.90
C LEU A 128 19.07 -4.62 -5.85
N LEU A 129 18.77 -4.82 -7.14
CA LEU A 129 19.78 -4.96 -8.18
C LEU A 129 20.24 -3.59 -8.69
N GLY A 130 19.31 -2.66 -8.83
CA GLY A 130 19.61 -1.35 -9.36
C GLY A 130 18.45 -0.37 -9.30
N LYS A 131 18.71 0.82 -9.82
CA LYS A 131 17.74 1.89 -10.05
C LYS A 131 17.96 2.45 -11.43
N TYR A 132 17.00 3.18 -11.98
CA TYR A 132 17.26 4.00 -13.16
C TYR A 132 16.97 5.49 -12.95
N ASN A 133 16.32 5.83 -11.82
CA ASN A 133 16.27 7.17 -11.23
C ASN A 133 15.91 7.03 -9.73
N ASP A 134 15.64 8.14 -9.05
CA ASP A 134 15.38 8.15 -7.60
C ASP A 134 14.17 7.32 -7.15
N ARG A 135 13.14 7.24 -7.99
CA ARG A 135 11.82 6.67 -7.66
C ARG A 135 11.60 5.25 -8.18
N HIS A 136 12.51 4.75 -9.01
CA HIS A 136 12.33 3.48 -9.72
C HIS A 136 13.40 2.48 -9.32
N GLN A 137 12.94 1.35 -8.79
CA GLN A 137 13.78 0.31 -8.22
C GLN A 137 13.60 -0.98 -9.01
N LEU A 138 14.72 -1.62 -9.36
CA LEU A 138 14.74 -2.97 -9.89
C LEU A 138 15.25 -3.91 -8.81
N ARG A 139 14.40 -4.85 -8.40
CA ARG A 139 14.75 -5.90 -7.45
C ARG A 139 14.77 -7.25 -8.15
N ILE A 140 15.50 -8.16 -7.56
CA ILE A 140 15.51 -9.57 -7.95
C ILE A 140 15.14 -10.41 -6.74
N PHE A 141 14.24 -11.36 -6.96
CA PHE A 141 13.75 -12.34 -6.00
C PHE A 141 14.32 -13.71 -6.37
N PHE A 142 14.62 -14.52 -5.37
CA PHE A 142 15.24 -15.85 -5.52
C PHE A 142 14.35 -16.94 -4.91
N PRO A 143 13.31 -17.38 -5.64
CA PRO A 143 12.40 -18.45 -5.21
C PRO A 143 13.08 -19.76 -4.82
N SER A 144 14.17 -20.13 -5.50
CA SER A 144 14.88 -21.38 -5.24
C SER A 144 15.57 -21.41 -3.88
N LEU A 145 15.87 -20.23 -3.30
CA LEU A 145 16.38 -20.09 -1.93
C LEU A 145 15.28 -20.10 -0.87
N TRP A 146 14.01 -20.05 -1.27
CA TRP A 146 12.89 -20.06 -0.35
C TRP A 146 12.71 -21.45 0.28
N SER A 147 12.45 -21.46 1.58
CA SER A 147 11.98 -22.65 2.30
C SER A 147 11.14 -22.22 3.50
N ALA A 148 10.23 -23.08 3.94
CA ALA A 148 9.39 -22.81 5.11
C ALA A 148 10.19 -22.65 6.42
N THR A 149 11.45 -23.11 6.46
CA THR A 149 12.35 -23.03 7.62
C THR A 149 13.28 -21.81 7.56
N ARG A 150 13.37 -21.11 6.42
CA ARG A 150 14.22 -19.92 6.28
C ARG A 150 13.60 -18.75 7.04
N ILE A 151 14.37 -18.22 8.00
CA ILE A 151 13.91 -17.12 8.88
C ILE A 151 14.07 -15.75 8.21
N SER A 152 15.14 -15.55 7.43
CA SER A 152 15.50 -14.24 6.87
C SER A 152 15.28 -14.19 5.36
N VAL A 153 14.64 -13.12 4.88
CA VAL A 153 14.52 -12.81 3.45
C VAL A 153 15.72 -12.06 2.86
N LYS A 154 16.73 -11.78 3.68
CA LYS A 154 18.01 -11.26 3.19
C LYS A 154 18.85 -12.42 2.67
N LEU A 155 19.64 -12.15 1.63
CA LEU A 155 20.72 -13.06 1.24
C LEU A 155 21.74 -13.19 2.39
N THR A 156 22.29 -14.38 2.56
CA THR A 156 23.45 -14.60 3.43
C THR A 156 24.69 -13.95 2.82
N GLY A 157 25.78 -13.86 3.58
CA GLY A 157 27.05 -13.32 3.07
C GLY A 157 27.58 -14.12 1.87
N GLU A 158 27.46 -15.44 1.94
CA GLU A 158 27.85 -16.40 0.89
C GLU A 158 26.94 -16.29 -0.33
N GLU A 159 25.61 -16.24 -0.14
CA GLU A 159 24.66 -16.06 -1.25
C GLU A 159 24.89 -14.74 -1.99
N ALA A 160 25.15 -13.65 -1.26
CA ALA A 160 25.47 -12.36 -1.88
C ALA A 160 26.79 -12.43 -2.68
N GLU A 161 27.78 -13.17 -2.17
CA GLU A 161 29.06 -13.35 -2.82
C GLU A 161 28.94 -14.20 -4.09
N MET A 162 28.20 -15.30 -4.06
CA MET A 162 27.88 -16.11 -5.26
C MET A 162 27.16 -15.26 -6.31
N LEU A 163 26.12 -14.53 -5.93
CA LEU A 163 25.37 -13.67 -6.87
C LEU A 163 26.28 -12.64 -7.54
N TYR A 164 27.22 -12.05 -6.80
CA TYR A 164 28.12 -11.05 -7.36
C TYR A 164 29.24 -11.67 -8.20
N ASN A 165 30.02 -12.56 -7.62
CA ASN A 165 31.25 -13.10 -8.22
C ASN A 165 30.96 -14.04 -9.40
N GLU A 166 29.84 -14.76 -9.38
CA GLU A 166 29.54 -15.80 -10.38
C GLU A 166 28.54 -15.32 -11.45
N ILE A 167 27.64 -14.40 -11.09
CA ILE A 167 26.60 -13.89 -11.98
C ILE A 167 26.90 -12.46 -12.42
N LEU A 168 26.85 -11.49 -11.51
CA LEU A 168 26.86 -10.07 -11.89
C LEU A 168 28.18 -9.61 -12.51
N GLN A 169 29.31 -9.83 -11.83
CA GLN A 169 30.62 -9.39 -12.30
C GLN A 169 30.99 -10.05 -13.63
N PRO A 170 30.82 -11.39 -13.81
CA PRO A 170 31.08 -12.03 -15.09
C PRO A 170 30.16 -11.56 -16.22
N THR A 171 28.89 -11.23 -15.90
CA THR A 171 27.97 -10.63 -16.88
C THR A 171 28.51 -9.28 -17.36
N VAL A 172 28.92 -8.40 -16.43
CA VAL A 172 29.47 -7.08 -16.78
C VAL A 172 30.78 -7.23 -17.55
N ALA A 173 31.67 -8.14 -17.16
CA ALA A 173 32.91 -8.42 -17.87
C ALA A 173 32.67 -8.89 -19.32
N THR A 174 31.61 -9.66 -19.55
CA THR A 174 31.24 -10.16 -20.88
C THR A 174 30.61 -9.08 -21.75
N VAL A 175 29.63 -8.33 -21.20
CA VAL A 175 28.80 -7.40 -21.97
C VAL A 175 29.42 -6.01 -22.08
N ALA A 176 30.12 -5.58 -21.04
CA ALA A 176 30.70 -4.24 -20.94
C ALA A 176 32.19 -4.30 -20.52
N PRO A 177 33.10 -4.90 -21.33
CA PRO A 177 34.50 -5.08 -20.94
C PRO A 177 35.24 -3.79 -20.58
N ALA A 178 34.84 -2.66 -21.18
CA ALA A 178 35.40 -1.36 -20.85
C ALA A 178 35.00 -0.90 -19.44
N LEU A 179 33.72 -1.07 -19.08
CA LEU A 179 33.19 -0.75 -17.74
C LEU A 179 33.75 -1.69 -16.68
N ALA A 180 33.95 -2.95 -17.03
CA ALA A 180 34.47 -3.98 -16.14
C ALA A 180 35.88 -3.67 -15.59
N LYS A 181 36.67 -2.83 -16.27
CA LYS A 181 38.00 -2.40 -15.80
C LYS A 181 37.93 -1.56 -14.52
N ASP A 182 36.89 -0.75 -14.38
CA ASP A 182 36.66 0.13 -13.22
C ASP A 182 35.63 -0.47 -12.23
N TRP A 183 35.20 -1.70 -12.49
CA TRP A 183 34.28 -2.47 -11.66
C TRP A 183 35.07 -3.33 -10.66
N PRO A 184 34.59 -3.53 -9.41
CA PRO A 184 35.28 -4.38 -8.45
C PRO A 184 35.38 -5.81 -8.98
N THR A 185 36.51 -6.46 -8.75
CA THR A 185 36.74 -7.82 -9.22
C THR A 185 36.04 -8.87 -8.36
N SER A 186 35.69 -8.53 -7.12
CA SER A 186 34.95 -9.39 -6.21
C SER A 186 34.07 -8.58 -5.24
N LEU A 187 33.11 -9.24 -4.61
CA LEU A 187 32.29 -8.62 -3.57
C LEU A 187 33.14 -8.16 -2.38
N GLU A 188 34.17 -8.91 -2.04
CA GLU A 188 35.12 -8.55 -0.99
C GLU A 188 35.88 -7.25 -1.34
N ALA A 189 36.36 -7.13 -2.58
CA ALA A 189 36.99 -5.91 -3.06
C ALA A 189 36.04 -4.70 -2.95
N GLU A 190 34.75 -4.89 -3.27
CA GLU A 190 33.74 -3.85 -3.12
C GLU A 190 33.49 -3.48 -1.65
N ARG A 191 33.43 -4.46 -0.75
CA ARG A 191 33.30 -4.22 0.69
C ARG A 191 34.51 -3.48 1.25
N PHE A 192 35.71 -3.79 0.77
CA PHE A 192 36.93 -3.09 1.16
C PHE A 192 36.88 -1.62 0.73
N ARG A 193 36.51 -1.36 -0.55
CA ARG A 193 36.42 -0.01 -1.10
C ARG A 193 35.34 0.84 -0.44
N SER A 194 34.19 0.25 -0.14
CA SER A 194 33.03 0.99 0.38
C SER A 194 33.17 1.39 1.85
N LYS A 195 34.15 0.86 2.60
CA LYS A 195 34.43 1.26 3.99
C LYS A 195 34.97 2.69 4.06
N THR A 196 34.20 3.59 4.66
CA THR A 196 34.68 4.94 5.02
C THR A 196 35.19 4.99 6.47
N SER A 197 35.99 6.02 6.79
CA SER A 197 36.60 6.25 8.11
C SER A 197 35.62 6.41 9.29
N ARG A 198 34.31 6.50 9.02
CA ARG A 198 33.23 6.63 10.02
C ARG A 198 32.29 5.41 10.09
N SER A 199 32.73 4.23 9.64
CA SER A 199 31.93 2.99 9.65
C SER A 199 30.63 3.04 8.82
N ALA A 200 30.50 4.01 7.90
CA ALA A 200 29.41 4.05 6.94
C ALA A 200 29.89 3.51 5.58
N TYR A 201 29.08 2.67 4.94
CA TYR A 201 29.37 2.18 3.59
C TYR A 201 28.93 3.22 2.55
N GLN A 202 29.86 3.68 1.70
CA GLN A 202 29.49 4.40 0.47
C GLN A 202 29.20 3.37 -0.62
N HIS A 203 27.93 3.28 -1.02
CA HIS A 203 27.48 2.35 -2.05
C HIS A 203 27.58 3.03 -3.42
N THR A 204 28.49 2.56 -4.27
CA THR A 204 28.65 3.10 -5.64
C THR A 204 27.69 2.39 -6.58
N ALA A 205 26.84 3.16 -7.25
CA ALA A 205 26.04 2.68 -8.37
C ALA A 205 26.82 2.89 -9.67
N TYR A 206 26.72 1.93 -10.58
CA TYR A 206 27.39 1.94 -11.88
C TYR A 206 26.38 2.03 -13.00
N ILE A 207 26.66 2.89 -13.97
CA ILE A 207 25.76 3.12 -15.10
C ILE A 207 26.04 2.09 -16.19
N LEU A 208 25.02 1.30 -16.50
CA LEU A 208 24.96 0.46 -17.69
C LEU A 208 24.08 1.17 -18.73
N ASN A 209 24.67 1.57 -19.86
CA ASN A 209 23.95 2.32 -20.89
C ASN A 209 22.88 1.47 -21.60
N ALA A 210 21.79 2.11 -22.03
CA ALA A 210 20.66 1.53 -22.74
C ALA A 210 21.07 0.62 -23.91
N ASN A 211 22.12 0.98 -24.65
CA ASN A 211 22.62 0.16 -25.76
C ASN A 211 23.18 -1.21 -25.34
N LEU A 212 23.65 -1.35 -24.09
CA LEU A 212 24.18 -2.59 -23.52
C LEU A 212 23.12 -3.39 -22.75
N ILE A 213 21.97 -2.79 -22.45
CA ILE A 213 20.91 -3.41 -21.65
C ILE A 213 20.40 -4.70 -22.29
N GLY A 214 20.18 -4.72 -23.60
CA GLY A 214 19.71 -5.93 -24.30
C GLY A 214 20.67 -7.13 -24.11
N ALA A 215 21.97 -6.90 -24.30
CA ALA A 215 22.99 -7.92 -24.10
C ALA A 215 23.13 -8.33 -22.62
N PHE A 216 23.05 -7.36 -21.71
CA PHE A 216 23.09 -7.63 -20.27
C PHE A 216 21.89 -8.48 -19.82
N LYS A 217 20.67 -8.16 -20.26
CA LYS A 217 19.47 -8.94 -19.99
C LYS A 217 19.65 -10.41 -20.36
N HIS A 218 20.16 -10.64 -21.57
CA HIS A 218 20.37 -11.99 -22.08
C HIS A 218 21.40 -12.76 -21.26
N GLU A 219 22.60 -12.18 -21.09
CA GLU A 219 23.70 -12.83 -20.40
C GLU A 219 23.43 -13.03 -18.90
N PHE A 220 22.86 -12.02 -18.24
CA PHE A 220 22.51 -12.08 -16.82
C PHE A 220 21.46 -13.17 -16.56
N ASN A 221 20.41 -13.21 -17.38
CA ASN A 221 19.38 -14.24 -17.25
C ASN A 221 19.93 -15.63 -17.58
N HIS A 222 20.75 -15.76 -18.62
CA HIS A 222 21.40 -17.03 -18.96
C HIS A 222 22.18 -17.61 -17.77
N ARG A 223 23.00 -16.77 -17.10
CA ARG A 223 23.75 -17.18 -15.91
C ARG A 223 22.85 -17.52 -14.73
N LEU A 224 21.82 -16.73 -14.46
CA LEU A 224 20.84 -17.02 -13.40
C LEU A 224 20.17 -18.39 -13.63
N GLN A 225 19.68 -18.67 -14.84
CA GLN A 225 19.02 -19.95 -15.14
C GLN A 225 19.98 -21.14 -15.06
N ALA A 226 21.27 -20.96 -15.36
CA ALA A 226 22.28 -22.01 -15.24
C ALA A 226 22.73 -22.28 -13.78
N HIS A 227 22.46 -21.35 -12.85
CA HIS A 227 22.91 -21.45 -11.47
C HIS A 227 21.89 -22.17 -10.58
N GLU A 228 22.34 -23.17 -9.82
CA GLU A 228 21.46 -24.02 -8.99
C GLU A 228 20.63 -23.22 -7.98
N SER A 229 21.26 -22.26 -7.29
CA SER A 229 20.60 -21.45 -6.25
C SER A 229 19.78 -20.26 -6.76
N PHE A 230 19.99 -19.83 -8.01
CA PHE A 230 19.41 -18.58 -8.54
C PHE A 230 18.58 -18.79 -9.81
N ASN A 231 18.40 -20.03 -10.26
CA ASN A 231 17.42 -20.35 -11.29
C ASN A 231 16.02 -19.87 -10.89
N HIS A 232 15.16 -19.66 -11.88
CA HIS A 232 13.81 -19.14 -11.67
C HIS A 232 13.74 -17.79 -10.94
N ALA A 233 14.82 -17.00 -10.96
CA ALA A 233 14.79 -15.65 -10.43
C ALA A 233 13.69 -14.81 -11.07
N VAL A 234 13.04 -13.97 -10.25
CA VAL A 234 11.96 -13.08 -10.67
C VAL A 234 12.39 -11.65 -10.42
N PHE A 235 12.22 -10.80 -11.42
CA PHE A 235 12.50 -9.38 -11.33
C PHE A 235 11.25 -8.63 -10.89
N CYS A 236 11.43 -7.65 -10.02
CA CYS A 236 10.38 -6.74 -9.63
C CYS A 236 10.77 -5.31 -9.96
N THR A 237 9.95 -4.69 -10.80
CA THR A 237 9.98 -3.25 -11.02
C THR A 237 9.07 -2.62 -9.99
N HIS A 238 9.58 -1.65 -9.25
CA HIS A 238 8.78 -0.90 -8.30
C HIS A 238 9.03 0.59 -8.47
N ILE A 239 7.95 1.31 -8.77
CA ILE A 239 7.93 2.76 -8.88
C ILE A 239 7.10 3.33 -7.76
N GLN A 240 7.70 4.21 -6.96
CA GLN A 240 7.03 4.85 -5.84
C GLN A 240 7.04 6.37 -5.93
N GLY A 241 5.91 6.98 -5.56
CA GLY A 241 5.83 8.39 -5.26
C GLY A 241 5.91 9.29 -6.48
N ILE A 242 5.35 8.89 -7.63
CA ILE A 242 5.29 9.72 -8.84
C ILE A 242 4.08 10.68 -8.86
N LYS A 243 3.67 11.13 -7.67
CA LYS A 243 2.51 12.00 -7.48
C LYS A 243 2.52 13.20 -8.44
N ALA A 244 1.36 13.49 -8.99
CA ALA A 244 1.04 14.52 -9.97
C ALA A 244 1.72 14.39 -11.34
N SER A 245 2.60 13.41 -11.57
CA SER A 245 3.29 13.26 -12.87
C SER A 245 2.41 12.64 -13.95
N THR A 246 1.37 11.93 -13.52
CA THR A 246 0.41 11.21 -14.37
C THR A 246 -1.01 11.70 -14.13
N MET A 247 -1.19 12.90 -13.57
CA MET A 247 -2.51 13.47 -13.35
C MET A 247 -3.26 13.63 -14.68
N HIS A 248 -4.46 13.08 -14.77
CA HIS A 248 -5.24 13.03 -16.00
C HIS A 248 -6.75 13.06 -15.71
N GLU A 249 -7.53 13.40 -16.74
CA GLU A 249 -9.00 13.45 -16.63
C GLU A 249 -9.64 12.07 -16.49
N MET A 250 -10.92 12.02 -16.08
CA MET A 250 -11.71 10.79 -15.93
C MET A 250 -12.05 10.06 -17.25
N SER A 251 -11.45 10.44 -18.38
CA SER A 251 -11.66 9.77 -19.68
C SER A 251 -10.78 8.53 -19.87
N ALA A 252 -11.24 7.55 -20.65
CA ALA A 252 -10.44 6.37 -21.00
C ALA A 252 -9.19 6.73 -21.81
N LEU A 253 -9.31 7.68 -22.75
CA LEU A 253 -8.19 8.14 -23.58
C LEU A 253 -7.09 8.79 -22.73
N SER A 254 -7.47 9.66 -21.79
CA SER A 254 -6.51 10.33 -20.91
C SER A 254 -5.80 9.33 -20.00
N ALA A 255 -6.52 8.29 -19.54
CA ALA A 255 -5.94 7.18 -18.79
C ALA A 255 -4.93 6.37 -19.64
N ASP A 256 -5.28 6.01 -20.87
CA ASP A 256 -4.38 5.27 -21.77
C ASP A 256 -3.11 6.07 -22.09
N ILE A 257 -3.23 7.38 -22.34
CA ILE A 257 -2.07 8.26 -22.58
C ILE A 257 -1.17 8.32 -21.34
N ALA A 258 -1.76 8.56 -20.16
CA ALA A 258 -1.01 8.65 -18.91
C ALA A 258 -0.30 7.33 -18.58
N LEU A 259 -0.99 6.19 -18.77
CA LEU A 259 -0.43 4.87 -18.54
C LEU A 259 0.67 4.54 -19.55
N THR A 260 0.47 4.84 -20.84
CA THR A 260 1.49 4.63 -21.89
C THR A 260 2.76 5.39 -21.56
N LYS A 261 2.62 6.66 -21.13
CA LYS A 261 3.76 7.49 -20.71
C LYS A 261 4.45 6.93 -19.46
N MET A 262 3.69 6.45 -18.48
CA MET A 262 4.25 5.81 -17.28
C MET A 262 5.05 4.55 -17.62
N LEU A 263 4.64 3.82 -18.66
CA LEU A 263 5.18 2.54 -19.06
C LEU A 263 6.23 2.59 -20.18
N GLU A 264 6.54 3.77 -20.72
CA GLU A 264 7.32 3.93 -21.97
C GLU A 264 8.71 3.26 -21.94
N ASP A 265 9.24 3.00 -20.74
CA ASP A 265 10.58 2.45 -20.50
C ASP A 265 10.61 0.99 -20.10
N PHE A 266 9.47 0.35 -20.19
CA PHE A 266 9.27 -1.01 -19.74
C PHE A 266 8.69 -1.86 -20.85
N ASP A 267 9.30 -3.01 -21.07
CA ASP A 267 8.63 -4.12 -21.70
C ASP A 267 7.59 -4.68 -20.72
N THR A 268 6.33 -4.33 -20.96
CA THR A 268 5.18 -4.77 -20.14
C THR A 268 4.38 -5.90 -20.80
N HIS A 269 4.83 -6.42 -21.93
CA HIS A 269 4.10 -7.46 -22.69
C HIS A 269 4.01 -8.79 -21.96
N ARG A 270 4.91 -9.02 -20.99
CA ARG A 270 4.97 -10.24 -20.17
C ARG A 270 5.08 -9.84 -18.71
N GLY A 271 4.47 -10.65 -17.84
CA GLY A 271 4.53 -10.46 -16.39
C GLY A 271 3.19 -10.13 -15.77
N LEU A 272 3.24 -9.83 -14.47
CA LEU A 272 2.10 -9.41 -13.67
C LEU A 272 2.33 -7.97 -13.22
N TRP A 273 1.34 -7.12 -13.45
CA TRP A 273 1.46 -5.67 -13.26
C TRP A 273 0.29 -5.13 -12.44
N TRP A 274 0.60 -4.24 -11.51
CA TRP A 274 -0.38 -3.50 -10.71
C TRP A 274 -0.03 -2.03 -10.75
N VAL A 275 -1.07 -1.19 -10.77
CA VAL A 275 -0.95 0.25 -10.66
C VAL A 275 -1.88 0.71 -9.54
N ASP A 276 -1.40 1.61 -8.70
CA ASP A 276 -2.24 2.30 -7.73
C ASP A 276 -2.83 3.56 -8.39
N VAL A 277 -4.13 3.76 -8.23
CA VAL A 277 -4.86 4.86 -8.86
C VAL A 277 -5.41 5.79 -7.78
N GLY A 278 -4.77 6.94 -7.64
CA GLY A 278 -5.26 8.05 -6.84
C GLY A 278 -6.38 8.79 -7.57
N ILE A 279 -7.38 9.26 -6.83
CA ILE A 279 -8.47 10.09 -7.36
C ILE A 279 -8.59 11.33 -6.50
N GLU A 280 -8.65 12.47 -7.17
CA GLU A 280 -8.86 13.76 -6.54
C GLU A 280 -10.16 14.37 -7.05
N ILE A 281 -10.93 14.93 -6.12
CA ILE A 281 -12.19 15.60 -6.42
C ILE A 281 -12.08 17.02 -5.89
N GLN A 282 -12.35 17.99 -6.77
CA GLN A 282 -12.22 19.40 -6.49
C GLN A 282 -13.52 20.13 -6.80
N ASP A 283 -13.90 21.08 -5.95
CA ASP A 283 -14.97 22.06 -6.21
C ASP A 283 -14.36 23.48 -6.13
N GLY A 284 -14.14 24.09 -7.30
CA GLY A 284 -13.36 25.32 -7.41
C GLY A 284 -11.92 25.12 -6.90
N GLU A 285 -11.52 25.91 -5.90
CA GLU A 285 -10.18 25.84 -5.27
C GLU A 285 -10.14 24.90 -4.06
N ARG A 286 -11.20 24.12 -3.80
CA ARG A 286 -11.31 23.27 -2.60
C ARG A 286 -11.16 21.81 -2.97
N ALA A 287 -10.27 21.10 -2.26
CA ALA A 287 -10.26 19.64 -2.27
C ALA A 287 -11.45 19.10 -1.48
N ILE A 288 -12.18 18.14 -2.07
CA ILE A 288 -13.30 17.48 -1.42
C ILE A 288 -12.79 16.21 -0.73
N LEU A 289 -12.93 16.17 0.59
CA LEU A 289 -12.76 14.94 1.34
C LEU A 289 -14.10 14.21 1.38
N TRP A 290 -14.12 12.93 1.01
CA TRP A 290 -15.34 12.13 1.15
C TRP A 290 -15.42 11.54 2.56
N ARG A 291 -16.64 11.50 3.08
CA ARG A 291 -16.93 10.68 4.25
C ARG A 291 -16.80 9.21 3.90
N LYS A 292 -16.40 8.39 4.88
CA LYS A 292 -16.27 6.93 4.71
C LYS A 292 -17.56 6.26 4.24
N ASP A 293 -18.72 6.80 4.61
CA ASP A 293 -20.04 6.30 4.22
C ASP A 293 -20.53 6.80 2.86
N ALA A 294 -19.96 7.89 2.34
CA ALA A 294 -20.17 8.37 0.97
C ALA A 294 -19.31 7.64 -0.07
N ALA A 295 -18.27 6.92 0.40
CA ALA A 295 -17.34 6.19 -0.46
C ALA A 295 -18.06 5.29 -1.49
N PRO A 296 -19.05 4.44 -1.17
CA PRO A 296 -19.64 3.53 -2.17
C PRO A 296 -20.30 4.22 -3.36
N ASN A 297 -20.97 5.37 -3.14
CA ASN A 297 -21.61 6.13 -4.21
C ASN A 297 -20.56 6.78 -5.12
N LEU A 298 -19.44 7.23 -4.51
CA LEU A 298 -18.28 7.71 -5.24
C LEU A 298 -17.59 6.57 -6.01
N LEU A 299 -17.46 5.42 -5.36
CA LEU A 299 -16.86 4.21 -5.90
C LEU A 299 -17.66 3.67 -7.09
N SER A 300 -18.99 3.80 -7.13
CA SER A 300 -19.77 3.48 -8.32
C SER A 300 -19.55 4.45 -9.48
N TYR A 301 -19.07 5.66 -9.21
CA TYR A 301 -18.69 6.63 -10.24
C TYR A 301 -17.27 6.37 -10.79
N VAL A 302 -16.46 5.62 -10.04
CA VAL A 302 -15.02 5.46 -10.22
C VAL A 302 -14.64 4.05 -10.70
N PHE A 303 -15.25 3.02 -10.10
CA PHE A 303 -14.98 1.63 -10.39
C PHE A 303 -16.03 1.10 -11.36
N ALA A 304 -15.58 0.66 -12.53
CA ALA A 304 -16.43 0.10 -13.59
C ALA A 304 -17.16 -1.22 -13.23
N ARG A 305 -16.95 -1.79 -12.03
CA ARG A 305 -17.48 -3.10 -11.62
C ARG A 305 -17.71 -3.21 -10.11
N VAL A 306 -18.84 -2.73 -9.62
CA VAL A 306 -19.33 -2.99 -8.25
C VAL A 306 -20.55 -3.91 -8.31
N GLN A 307 -20.72 -4.83 -7.36
CA GLN A 307 -21.95 -5.61 -7.21
C GLN A 307 -22.64 -5.30 -5.89
N VAL A 308 -23.95 -5.04 -5.94
CA VAL A 308 -24.79 -4.76 -4.77
C VAL A 308 -26.00 -5.69 -4.73
N SER A 309 -26.52 -5.94 -3.54
CA SER A 309 -27.76 -6.68 -3.34
C SER A 309 -28.49 -6.11 -2.14
N SER A 310 -29.81 -5.96 -2.25
CA SER A 310 -30.65 -5.82 -1.07
C SER A 310 -30.43 -7.04 -0.17
N SER A 311 -30.28 -6.82 1.13
CA SER A 311 -29.92 -7.87 2.07
C SER A 311 -30.90 -7.92 3.24
N THR A 312 -31.04 -9.09 3.84
CA THR A 312 -32.00 -9.33 4.93
C THR A 312 -31.36 -9.08 6.29
N ILE A 313 -32.17 -8.79 7.32
CA ILE A 313 -31.68 -8.62 8.71
C ILE A 313 -30.77 -9.77 9.16
N PRO A 314 -31.07 -11.06 8.88
CA PRO A 314 -30.16 -12.16 9.22
C PRO A 314 -28.79 -12.09 8.54
N ARG A 315 -28.71 -11.64 7.28
CA ARG A 315 -27.44 -11.45 6.57
C ARG A 315 -26.67 -10.26 7.15
N TRP A 316 -27.37 -9.18 7.50
CA TRP A 316 -26.79 -8.04 8.21
C TRP A 316 -26.23 -8.45 9.57
N ARG A 317 -26.98 -9.28 10.32
CA ARG A 317 -26.50 -9.82 11.59
C ARG A 317 -25.27 -10.69 11.36
N LYS A 318 -25.26 -11.57 10.36
CA LYS A 318 -24.10 -12.39 10.04
C LYS A 318 -22.86 -11.55 9.72
N ALA A 319 -23.00 -10.47 8.95
CA ALA A 319 -21.90 -9.55 8.66
C ALA A 319 -21.45 -8.81 9.94
N PHE A 320 -22.37 -8.37 10.79
CA PHE A 320 -22.07 -7.79 12.09
C PHE A 320 -21.28 -8.75 12.98
N GLU A 321 -21.71 -10.01 13.10
CA GLU A 321 -21.04 -11.04 13.90
C GLU A 321 -19.59 -11.28 13.47
N VAL A 322 -19.31 -11.10 12.17
CA VAL A 322 -17.96 -11.23 11.61
C VAL A 322 -17.15 -9.96 11.87
N CYS A 323 -17.73 -8.77 11.66
CA CYS A 323 -17.03 -7.49 11.84
C CYS A 323 -16.74 -7.18 13.32
N PHE A 324 -17.65 -7.56 14.20
CA PHE A 324 -17.66 -7.25 15.64
C PHE A 324 -17.84 -8.54 16.44
N PRO A 325 -16.90 -9.49 16.38
CA PRO A 325 -17.05 -10.79 17.00
C PRO A 325 -17.18 -10.69 18.53
N PRO A 326 -17.82 -11.68 19.18
CA PRO A 326 -18.00 -11.67 20.63
C PRO A 326 -16.67 -11.87 21.36
N LYS A 327 -16.67 -11.60 22.67
CA LYS A 327 -15.51 -11.84 23.52
C LYS A 327 -15.06 -13.31 23.42
N GLY A 328 -13.75 -13.53 23.32
CA GLY A 328 -13.17 -14.86 23.21
C GLY A 328 -13.23 -15.47 21.81
N HIS A 329 -13.78 -14.78 20.81
CA HIS A 329 -13.79 -15.27 19.43
C HIS A 329 -12.35 -15.45 18.89
N THR A 330 -12.08 -16.66 18.41
CA THR A 330 -10.83 -16.99 17.72
C THR A 330 -11.03 -16.82 16.22
N THR A 331 -10.26 -15.92 15.63
CA THR A 331 -10.27 -15.70 14.18
C THR A 331 -9.89 -17.01 13.47
N PRO A 332 -10.68 -17.50 12.49
CA PRO A 332 -10.37 -18.72 11.76
C PRO A 332 -8.99 -18.65 11.09
N LYS A 333 -8.27 -19.77 11.01
CA LYS A 333 -6.98 -19.84 10.30
C LYS A 333 -7.10 -19.51 8.80
N SER A 334 -8.29 -19.67 8.22
CA SER A 334 -8.60 -19.28 6.84
C SER A 334 -8.86 -17.78 6.66
N SER A 335 -8.84 -16.97 7.73
CA SER A 335 -8.97 -15.52 7.64
C SER A 335 -7.77 -14.91 6.94
N GLN A 336 -7.99 -14.28 5.79
CA GLN A 336 -6.94 -13.68 4.99
C GLN A 336 -6.60 -12.25 5.44
N THR A 337 -7.58 -11.48 5.88
CA THR A 337 -7.43 -10.02 6.05
C THR A 337 -7.72 -9.51 7.45
N TRP A 338 -8.57 -10.18 8.23
CA TRP A 338 -9.05 -9.63 9.52
C TRP A 338 -7.93 -9.35 10.53
N THR A 339 -6.93 -10.24 10.61
CA THR A 339 -5.79 -10.10 11.55
C THR A 339 -4.88 -8.92 11.22
N HIS A 340 -4.94 -8.41 9.99
CA HIS A 340 -4.12 -7.28 9.54
C HIS A 340 -4.86 -5.94 9.62
N MET A 341 -6.19 -5.98 9.85
CA MET A 341 -6.98 -4.77 9.96
C MET A 341 -6.81 -4.15 11.34
N ARG A 342 -6.27 -2.93 11.39
CA ARG A 342 -6.05 -2.19 12.64
C ARG A 342 -7.32 -2.07 13.49
N TYR A 343 -8.42 -1.68 12.86
CA TYR A 343 -9.74 -1.63 13.50
C TYR A 343 -10.13 -2.95 14.19
N TYR A 344 -9.88 -4.10 13.55
CA TYR A 344 -10.27 -5.40 14.09
C TYR A 344 -9.38 -5.81 15.27
N MET A 345 -8.09 -5.45 15.23
CA MET A 345 -7.17 -5.62 16.37
C MET A 345 -7.56 -4.72 17.55
N ASP A 346 -7.91 -3.46 17.29
CA ASP A 346 -8.35 -2.53 18.33
C ASP A 346 -9.68 -3.01 18.95
N TRP A 347 -10.62 -3.50 18.13
CA TRP A 347 -11.86 -4.13 18.61
C TRP A 347 -11.60 -5.33 19.52
N LYS A 348 -10.75 -6.27 19.09
CA LYS A 348 -10.37 -7.45 19.88
C LYS A 348 -9.71 -7.07 21.21
N THR A 349 -8.91 -6.00 21.21
CA THR A 349 -8.27 -5.47 22.42
C THR A 349 -9.29 -4.87 23.37
N LEU A 350 -10.20 -4.03 22.86
CA LEU A 350 -11.27 -3.41 23.63
C LEU A 350 -12.19 -4.48 24.26
N VAL A 351 -12.72 -5.39 23.46
CA VAL A 351 -13.64 -6.43 23.96
C VAL A 351 -12.91 -7.41 24.88
N GLY A 352 -11.60 -7.61 24.67
CA GLY A 352 -10.76 -8.42 25.56
C GLY A 352 -10.64 -7.84 26.97
N SER A 353 -10.59 -6.51 27.11
CA SER A 353 -10.40 -5.83 28.40
C SER A 353 -11.69 -5.68 29.23
N LEU A 354 -12.87 -5.72 28.59
CA LEU A 354 -14.18 -5.60 29.25
C LEU A 354 -14.60 -6.88 29.98
N GLN A 355 -15.47 -6.80 31.00
CA GLN A 355 -16.11 -8.01 31.54
C GLN A 355 -17.07 -8.63 30.50
N PRO A 356 -17.39 -9.94 30.57
CA PRO A 356 -18.24 -10.59 29.57
C PRO A 356 -19.59 -9.88 29.35
N ASN A 357 -20.27 -9.49 30.42
CA ASN A 357 -21.56 -8.80 30.34
C ASN A 357 -21.43 -7.39 29.73
N ASP A 358 -20.34 -6.69 30.00
CA ASP A 358 -20.07 -5.36 29.44
C ASP A 358 -19.75 -5.45 27.95
N ALA A 359 -18.97 -6.46 27.55
CA ALA A 359 -18.67 -6.75 26.15
C ALA A 359 -19.95 -7.01 25.34
N ASP A 360 -20.89 -7.80 25.87
CA ASP A 360 -22.18 -8.06 25.23
C ASP A 360 -23.04 -6.78 25.17
N THR A 361 -23.03 -5.98 26.23
CA THR A 361 -23.74 -4.69 26.28
C THR A 361 -23.21 -3.73 25.21
N VAL A 362 -21.89 -3.59 25.08
CA VAL A 362 -21.26 -2.77 24.03
C VAL A 362 -21.62 -3.31 22.64
N ARG A 363 -21.62 -4.63 22.45
CA ARG A 363 -21.98 -5.25 21.17
C ARG A 363 -23.43 -5.00 20.80
N GLU A 364 -24.36 -5.13 21.74
CA GLU A 364 -25.77 -4.88 21.44
C GLU A 364 -26.04 -3.40 21.17
N ALA A 365 -25.46 -2.49 21.95
CA ALA A 365 -25.52 -1.04 21.65
C ALA A 365 -24.97 -0.74 20.24
N LEU A 366 -23.85 -1.37 19.87
CA LEU A 366 -23.28 -1.21 18.54
C LEU A 366 -24.12 -1.85 17.45
N TRP A 367 -24.81 -2.96 17.72
CA TRP A 367 -25.77 -3.55 16.79
C TRP A 367 -26.96 -2.62 16.54
N HIS A 368 -27.42 -1.87 17.56
CA HIS A 368 -28.43 -0.84 17.37
C HIS A 368 -27.98 0.23 16.38
N GLU A 369 -26.75 0.72 16.50
CA GLU A 369 -26.16 1.66 15.52
C GLU A 369 -25.91 1.02 14.16
N PHE A 370 -25.46 -0.23 14.13
CA PHE A 370 -25.14 -0.96 12.90
C PHE A 370 -26.38 -1.15 12.01
N LYS A 371 -27.57 -1.28 12.60
CA LYS A 371 -28.85 -1.34 11.85
C LYS A 371 -29.21 -0.04 11.15
N ASN A 372 -28.63 1.09 11.57
CA ASN A 372 -28.86 2.39 10.94
C ASN A 372 -27.98 2.62 9.70
N LEU A 373 -27.02 1.73 9.42
CA LEU A 373 -26.23 1.81 8.20
C LEU A 373 -27.12 1.56 6.96
N THR A 374 -26.79 2.22 5.85
CA THR A 374 -27.50 2.04 4.56
C THR A 374 -26.87 0.95 3.70
N TRP A 375 -25.62 0.60 3.97
CA TRP A 375 -24.87 -0.45 3.30
C TRP A 375 -23.81 -1.02 4.24
N ILE A 376 -23.40 -2.25 3.97
CA ILE A 376 -22.26 -2.90 4.62
C ILE A 376 -21.51 -3.73 3.58
N PRO A 377 -20.19 -3.88 3.71
CA PRO A 377 -19.47 -4.81 2.86
C PRO A 377 -19.95 -6.23 3.19
N CYS A 378 -19.94 -7.12 2.20
CA CYS A 378 -20.34 -8.51 2.42
C CYS A 378 -19.24 -9.28 3.15
N ALA A 379 -19.15 -9.01 4.44
CA ALA A 379 -18.19 -9.60 5.33
C ALA A 379 -18.42 -11.11 5.44
N THR A 380 -17.32 -11.84 5.29
CA THR A 380 -17.23 -13.29 5.47
C THR A 380 -16.19 -13.60 6.53
N SER A 381 -16.21 -14.80 7.07
CA SER A 381 -15.20 -15.27 8.02
C SER A 381 -13.76 -15.15 7.50
N GLU A 382 -13.58 -15.09 6.17
CA GLU A 382 -12.27 -15.00 5.53
C GLU A 382 -11.83 -13.54 5.31
N ARG A 383 -12.77 -12.68 4.92
CA ARG A 383 -12.50 -11.31 4.48
C ARG A 383 -13.68 -10.34 4.64
N PRO A 384 -13.43 -9.03 4.84
CA PRO A 384 -14.45 -7.99 5.00
C PRO A 384 -15.26 -7.74 3.74
N TRP A 385 -14.73 -8.01 2.55
CA TRP A 385 -15.44 -7.88 1.27
C TRP A 385 -15.16 -9.09 0.38
N ARG A 386 -16.12 -9.43 -0.47
CA ARG A 386 -15.97 -10.47 -1.50
C ARG A 386 -15.42 -9.87 -2.78
N THR A 387 -14.52 -10.61 -3.44
CA THR A 387 -13.97 -10.25 -4.75
C THR A 387 -14.50 -11.13 -5.87
N ASP A 388 -15.30 -12.13 -5.54
CA ASP A 388 -15.85 -13.10 -6.49
C ASP A 388 -17.24 -12.67 -6.98
N LYS A 389 -17.50 -12.90 -8.28
CA LYS A 389 -18.76 -12.52 -8.92
C LYS A 389 -19.93 -13.25 -8.28
N GLN A 390 -20.89 -12.51 -7.73
CA GLN A 390 -22.12 -13.07 -7.17
C GLN A 390 -23.20 -13.10 -8.24
N PRO A 391 -23.75 -14.28 -8.60
CA PRO A 391 -24.73 -14.41 -9.67
C PRO A 391 -26.07 -13.73 -9.36
N LEU A 392 -26.37 -13.49 -8.09
CA LEU A 392 -27.64 -12.90 -7.62
C LEU A 392 -27.52 -11.41 -7.26
N TRP A 393 -26.35 -10.79 -7.47
CA TRP A 393 -26.15 -9.39 -7.11
C TRP A 393 -26.15 -8.52 -8.36
N THR A 394 -26.82 -7.38 -8.25
CA THR A 394 -26.89 -6.37 -9.29
C THR A 394 -25.52 -5.76 -9.46
N GLN A 395 -24.96 -5.87 -10.66
CA GLN A 395 -23.78 -5.09 -11.02
C GLN A 395 -24.23 -3.63 -11.19
N LEU A 396 -23.67 -2.73 -10.40
CA LEU A 396 -23.82 -1.30 -10.64
C LEU A 396 -23.04 -0.95 -11.91
N PRO A 397 -23.60 -0.10 -12.78
CA PRO A 397 -23.01 0.28 -14.07
C PRO A 397 -21.61 0.89 -13.93
#